data_AF-A0A353NNE5-F1
#
_entry.id   AF-A0A353NNE5-F1
#
_cell.length_a   1.000
_cell.length_b   1.000
_cell.length_c   1.000
_cell.angle_alpha   90.00
_cell.angle_beta   90.00
_cell.angle_gamma   90.00
#
_symmetry.space_group_name_H-M   'P 1'
#
loop_
_entity.id
_entity.type
_entity.pdbx_description
1 polymer ?
#
loop_
_entity_poly.entity_id
_entity_poly.type
_entity_poly.pdbx_seq_one_letter_code
_entity_poly.pdbx_strand_id
1 'polypeptide(L)'
;VTDIIPGKGPLSGMHAGLICSSHDLNFVTACDIPFINKDILRYLLDQTGICDDAVVPIVEGYPEPLAAVYRKTCIKPIEDALINNQYKVKSVYPHIRIKYLAEQELQHFGGPMSFFNINTQDDLRIALEQLKEK
;
A
#
# COMPACT_ATOMS: atom_id res chain seq x y z
N VAL A 1 14.98 7.47 2.68
CA VAL A 1 15.39 7.74 1.29
C VAL A 1 14.56 8.89 0.76
N THR A 2 15.13 9.77 -0.07
CA THR A 2 14.39 10.84 -0.75
C THR A 2 13.93 10.38 -2.13
N ASP A 3 12.87 10.99 -2.66
CA ASP A 3 12.41 10.73 -4.03
C ASP A 3 13.55 10.89 -5.04
N ILE A 4 13.75 9.89 -5.89
CA ILE A 4 14.71 9.94 -7.01
C ILE A 4 14.16 10.82 -8.13
N ILE A 5 12.85 10.72 -8.39
CA ILE A 5 12.10 11.55 -9.32
C ILE A 5 11.12 12.40 -8.50
N PRO A 6 11.49 13.61 -8.06
CA PRO A 6 10.74 14.35 -7.05
C PRO A 6 9.43 14.96 -7.58
N GLY A 7 8.46 15.12 -6.67
CA GLY A 7 7.25 15.92 -6.91
C GLY A 7 6.17 15.24 -7.77
N LYS A 8 6.16 13.90 -7.87
CA LYS A 8 5.23 13.14 -8.71
C LYS A 8 4.32 12.21 -7.89
N GLY A 9 3.97 12.66 -6.68
CA GLY A 9 3.03 11.98 -5.79
C GLY A 9 3.57 10.69 -5.17
N PRO A 10 2.69 9.82 -4.63
CA PRO A 10 3.11 8.60 -3.93
C PRO A 10 3.96 7.64 -4.76
N LEU A 11 3.79 7.63 -6.08
CA LEU A 11 4.61 6.81 -6.98
C LEU A 11 6.10 7.17 -6.93
N SER A 12 6.46 8.45 -6.73
CA SER A 12 7.85 8.87 -6.54
C SER A 12 8.49 8.23 -5.31
N GLY A 13 7.78 8.26 -4.20
CA GLY A 13 8.24 7.66 -2.94
C GLY A 13 8.34 6.15 -3.05
N MET A 14 7.35 5.51 -3.68
CA MET A 14 7.35 4.07 -3.92
C MET A 14 8.51 3.65 -4.84
N HIS A 15 8.77 4.39 -5.93
CA HIS A 15 9.91 4.16 -6.81
C HIS A 15 11.24 4.22 -6.05
N ALA A 16 11.46 5.30 -5.30
CA ALA A 16 12.68 5.48 -4.53
C ALA A 16 12.86 4.40 -3.45
N GLY A 17 11.78 4.05 -2.75
CA GLY A 17 11.77 2.99 -1.74
C GLY A 17 12.11 1.62 -2.33
N LEU A 18 11.47 1.24 -3.44
CA LEU A 18 11.72 -0.03 -4.12
C LEU A 18 13.15 -0.12 -4.66
N ILE A 19 13.70 0.94 -5.25
CA ILE A 19 15.09 0.96 -5.73
C ILE A 19 16.07 0.80 -4.56
N CYS A 20 15.84 1.52 -3.46
CA CYS A 20 16.76 1.55 -2.33
C CYS A 20 16.71 0.29 -1.45
N SER A 21 15.57 -0.42 -1.43
CA SER A 21 15.41 -1.65 -0.66
C SER A 21 16.37 -2.75 -1.12
N SER A 22 16.88 -3.55 -0.19
CA SER A 22 17.67 -4.76 -0.51
C SER A 22 16.79 -5.99 -0.78
N HIS A 23 15.48 -5.91 -0.57
CA HIS A 23 14.55 -7.04 -0.67
C HIS A 23 13.70 -6.96 -1.93
N ASP A 24 13.36 -8.12 -2.49
CA ASP A 24 12.51 -8.20 -3.67
C ASP A 24 11.06 -7.81 -3.35
N LEU A 25 10.51 -8.35 -2.26
CA LEU A 25 9.18 -8.00 -1.74
C LEU A 25 9.28 -6.87 -0.73
N ASN A 26 8.39 -5.89 -0.88
CA ASN A 26 8.38 -4.67 -0.09
C ASN A 26 6.95 -4.33 0.29
N PHE A 27 6.72 -4.10 1.58
CA PHE A 27 5.46 -3.55 2.03
C PHE A 27 5.50 -2.03 1.92
N VAL A 28 4.49 -1.47 1.26
CA VAL A 28 4.32 -0.03 1.07
C VAL A 28 3.12 0.41 1.88
N THR A 29 3.34 1.39 2.75
CA THR A 29 2.29 1.95 3.60
C THR A 29 2.32 3.47 3.62
N ALA A 30 1.15 4.11 3.69
CA ALA A 30 1.06 5.53 3.95
C ALA A 30 1.20 5.83 5.45
N CYS A 31 1.73 7.02 5.76
CA CYS A 31 1.98 7.44 7.15
C CYS A 31 0.69 7.80 7.92
N ASP A 32 -0.44 7.90 7.23
CA ASP A 32 -1.75 8.29 7.75
C ASP A 32 -2.65 7.09 8.08
N ILE A 33 -2.13 5.86 8.07
CA ILE A 33 -2.83 4.62 8.42
C ILE A 33 -2.31 4.08 9.78
N PRO A 34 -2.71 4.65 10.92
CA PRO A 34 -2.08 4.37 12.22
C PRO A 34 -2.43 2.99 12.80
N PHE A 35 -3.50 2.36 12.34
CA PHE A 35 -4.03 1.12 12.92
C PHE A 35 -3.59 -0.15 12.20
N ILE A 36 -2.85 0.00 11.10
CA ILE A 36 -2.29 -1.15 10.40
C ILE A 36 -1.35 -1.91 11.34
N ASN A 37 -1.44 -3.24 11.32
CA ASN A 37 -0.71 -4.08 12.25
C ASN A 37 0.17 -5.12 11.53
N LYS A 38 1.10 -5.66 12.31
CA LYS A 38 2.10 -6.64 11.85
C LYS A 38 1.48 -7.94 11.32
N ASP A 39 0.27 -8.29 11.76
CA ASP A 39 -0.35 -9.56 11.40
C ASP A 39 -0.98 -9.46 10.00
N ILE A 40 -1.56 -8.29 9.63
CA ILE A 40 -1.92 -7.97 8.24
C ILE A 40 -0.68 -8.01 7.35
N LEU A 41 0.39 -7.33 7.76
CA LEU A 41 1.64 -7.29 7.00
C LEU A 41 2.13 -8.71 6.66
N ARG A 42 2.19 -9.58 7.67
CA ARG A 42 2.60 -10.99 7.48
C ARG A 42 1.65 -11.73 6.56
N TYR A 43 0.34 -11.56 6.76
CA TYR A 43 -0.65 -12.18 5.91
C TYR A 43 -0.49 -11.78 4.43
N LEU A 44 -0.28 -10.48 4.14
CA LEU A 44 -0.06 -10.01 2.77
C LEU A 44 1.20 -10.64 2.14
N LEU A 45 2.28 -10.74 2.92
CA LEU A 45 3.52 -11.39 2.47
C LEU A 45 3.31 -12.88 2.20
N ASP A 46 2.66 -13.60 3.11
CA ASP A 46 2.37 -15.04 2.99
C ASP A 46 1.45 -15.35 1.80
N GLN A 47 0.56 -14.42 1.46
CA GLN A 47 -0.31 -14.53 0.30
C GLN A 47 0.38 -14.22 -1.03
N THR A 48 1.62 -13.74 -1.03
CA THR A 48 2.33 -13.37 -2.25
C THR A 48 2.81 -14.62 -3.00
N GLY A 49 2.22 -14.87 -4.17
CA GLY A 49 2.65 -15.92 -5.07
C GLY A 49 3.94 -15.58 -5.82
N ILE A 50 4.58 -16.61 -6.39
CA ILE A 50 5.83 -16.46 -7.17
C ILE A 50 5.61 -15.55 -8.40
N CYS A 51 4.42 -15.60 -8.99
CA CYS A 51 4.08 -14.87 -10.21
C CYS A 51 3.41 -13.50 -9.95
N ASP A 52 3.19 -13.14 -8.69
CA ASP A 52 2.52 -11.90 -8.32
C ASP A 52 3.55 -10.77 -8.24
N ASP A 53 3.22 -9.65 -8.89
CA ASP A 53 3.98 -8.40 -8.78
C ASP A 53 3.53 -7.58 -7.58
N ALA A 54 2.25 -7.69 -7.19
CA ALA A 54 1.70 -7.06 -6.01
C ALA A 54 0.57 -7.88 -5.37
N VAL A 55 0.45 -7.74 -4.05
CA VAL A 55 -0.71 -8.21 -3.26
C VAL A 55 -1.38 -6.99 -2.64
N VAL A 56 -2.63 -6.74 -3.03
CA VAL A 56 -3.35 -5.51 -2.68
C VAL A 56 -4.66 -5.86 -1.98
N PRO A 57 -4.89 -5.41 -0.74
CA PRO A 57 -6.17 -5.61 -0.06
C PRO A 57 -7.28 -4.78 -0.71
N ILE A 58 -8.50 -5.34 -0.71
CA ILE A 58 -9.74 -4.61 -0.98
C ILE A 58 -10.34 -4.21 0.37
N VAL A 59 -10.60 -2.91 0.53
CA VAL A 59 -11.17 -2.29 1.73
C VAL A 59 -12.37 -1.46 1.28
N GLU A 60 -13.54 -1.68 1.89
CA GLU A 60 -14.78 -0.98 1.53
C GLU A 60 -15.07 -1.02 0.01
N GLY A 61 -14.73 -2.15 -0.64
CA GLY A 61 -14.92 -2.35 -2.09
C GLY A 61 -13.86 -1.72 -3.00
N TYR A 62 -12.85 -1.03 -2.47
CA TYR A 62 -11.78 -0.41 -3.26
C TYR A 62 -10.40 -1.01 -2.94
N PRO A 63 -9.49 -1.11 -3.93
CA PRO A 63 -8.11 -1.50 -3.64
C PRO A 63 -7.41 -0.43 -2.80
N GLU A 64 -6.69 -0.85 -1.76
CA GLU A 64 -5.86 0.01 -0.92
C GLU A 64 -4.37 -0.10 -1.32
N PRO A 65 -3.88 0.77 -2.22
CA PRO A 65 -2.51 0.70 -2.73
C PRO A 65 -1.45 1.05 -1.68
N LEU A 66 -1.79 1.80 -0.64
CA LEU A 66 -0.83 2.27 0.36
C LEU A 66 -0.97 1.48 1.66
N ALA A 67 -1.32 0.20 1.53
CA ALA A 67 -1.24 -0.84 2.54
C ALA A 67 -1.06 -2.21 1.86
N ALA A 68 -0.08 -2.31 0.97
CA ALA A 68 0.06 -3.43 0.03
C ALA A 68 1.52 -3.89 -0.10
N VAL A 69 1.70 -5.13 -0.58
CA VAL A 69 3.02 -5.69 -0.89
C VAL A 69 3.29 -5.52 -2.38
N TYR A 70 4.46 -5.01 -2.71
CA TYR A 70 4.95 -4.82 -4.07
C TYR A 70 6.31 -5.48 -4.25
N ARG A 71 6.49 -6.15 -5.39
CA ARG A 71 7.77 -6.69 -5.84
C ARG A 71 8.57 -5.61 -6.58
N LYS A 72 9.90 -5.74 -6.59
CA LYS A 72 10.78 -4.88 -7.41
C LYS A 72 10.49 -4.93 -8.91
N THR A 73 9.81 -5.96 -9.42
CA THR A 73 9.32 -6.00 -10.80
C THR A 73 8.39 -4.83 -11.13
N CYS A 74 7.75 -4.21 -10.11
CA CYS A 74 6.94 -3.00 -10.29
C CYS A 74 7.76 -1.75 -10.64
N ILE A 75 9.08 -1.73 -10.44
CA ILE A 75 9.91 -0.52 -10.65
C ILE A 75 9.75 0.00 -12.09
N LYS A 76 9.86 -0.87 -13.09
CA LYS A 76 9.79 -0.45 -14.49
C LYS A 76 8.40 0.09 -14.88
N PRO A 77 7.29 -0.59 -14.57
CA PRO A 77 5.94 -0.02 -14.71
C PRO A 77 5.73 1.32 -14.00
N ILE A 78 6.32 1.51 -12.80
CA ILE A 78 6.25 2.79 -12.09
C ILE A 78 7.03 3.89 -12.84
N GLU A 79 8.24 3.60 -13.32
CA GLU A 79 9.03 4.55 -14.11
C GLU A 79 8.27 4.99 -15.37
N ASP A 80 7.68 4.04 -16.08
CA ASP A 80 6.91 4.33 -17.29
C ASP A 80 5.68 5.18 -16.96
N ALA A 81 4.98 4.92 -15.86
CA ALA A 81 3.87 5.77 -15.40
C ALA A 81 4.34 7.20 -15.06
N LEU A 82 5.46 7.34 -14.35
CA LEU A 82 6.04 8.63 -13.98
C LEU A 82 6.46 9.45 -15.21
N ILE A 83 7.08 8.82 -16.20
CA ILE A 83 7.44 9.45 -17.49
C ILE A 83 6.20 9.96 -18.23
N ASN A 84 5.10 9.20 -18.18
CA ASN A 84 3.83 9.55 -18.80
C ASN A 84 2.97 10.51 -17.95
N ASN A 85 3.53 11.11 -16.90
CA ASN A 85 2.84 12.02 -15.97
C ASN A 85 1.62 11.41 -15.26
N GLN A 86 1.66 10.11 -15.00
CA GLN A 86 0.66 9.40 -14.20
C GLN A 86 1.20 9.20 -12.77
N TYR A 87 0.52 9.81 -11.78
CA TYR A 87 1.04 9.89 -10.40
C TYR A 87 0.29 9.03 -9.39
N LYS A 88 -0.85 8.45 -9.78
CA LYS A 88 -1.68 7.61 -8.91
C LYS A 88 -1.11 6.20 -8.91
N VAL A 89 -0.91 5.58 -7.75
CA VAL A 89 -0.40 4.18 -7.67
C VAL A 89 -1.21 3.21 -8.54
N LYS A 90 -2.54 3.38 -8.56
CA LYS A 90 -3.46 2.58 -9.36
C LYS A 90 -3.24 2.68 -10.88
N SER A 91 -2.53 3.70 -11.40
CA SER A 91 -2.22 3.79 -12.84
C SER A 91 -1.25 2.70 -13.31
N VAL A 92 -0.49 2.10 -12.38
CA VAL A 92 0.44 1.00 -12.68
C VAL A 92 -0.29 -0.33 -12.84
N TYR A 93 -1.51 -0.47 -12.29
CA TYR A 93 -2.21 -1.74 -12.17
C TYR A 93 -2.46 -2.48 -13.49
N PRO A 94 -2.77 -1.81 -14.62
CA PRO A 94 -2.91 -2.48 -15.91
C PRO A 94 -1.63 -3.13 -16.43
N HIS A 95 -0.47 -2.80 -15.85
CA HIS A 95 0.85 -3.20 -16.33
C HIS A 95 1.54 -4.22 -15.41
N ILE A 96 0.86 -4.67 -14.34
CA ILE A 96 1.41 -5.60 -13.36
C ILE A 96 0.39 -6.70 -13.00
N ARG A 97 0.89 -7.83 -12.51
CA ARG A 97 0.06 -8.93 -12.00
C ARG A 97 -0.27 -8.69 -10.53
N ILE A 98 -1.55 -8.44 -10.26
CA ILE A 98 -2.03 -8.15 -8.91
C ILE A 98 -2.88 -9.30 -8.41
N LYS A 99 -2.56 -9.78 -7.21
CA LYS A 99 -3.46 -10.58 -6.40
C LYS A 99 -4.23 -9.65 -5.47
N TYR A 100 -5.55 -9.59 -5.65
CA TYR A 100 -6.43 -8.86 -4.73
C TYR A 100 -6.86 -9.77 -3.59
N LEU A 101 -6.80 -9.29 -2.36
CA LEU A 101 -7.34 -9.99 -1.20
C LEU A 101 -8.68 -9.39 -0.82
N ALA A 102 -9.66 -10.26 -0.60
CA ALA A 102 -11.02 -9.82 -0.32
C ALA A 102 -11.14 -9.28 1.10
N GLU A 103 -12.03 -8.31 1.30
CA GLU A 103 -12.26 -7.66 2.59
C GLU A 103 -12.60 -8.65 3.71
N GLN A 104 -13.30 -9.75 3.38
CA GLN A 104 -13.67 -10.81 4.32
C GLN A 104 -12.45 -11.52 4.91
N GLU A 105 -11.35 -11.63 4.15
CA GLU A 105 -10.10 -12.22 4.63
C GLU A 105 -9.44 -11.32 5.69
N LEU A 106 -9.65 -10.00 5.58
CA LEU A 106 -9.02 -8.98 6.41
C LEU A 106 -9.73 -8.76 7.76
N GLN A 107 -10.96 -9.25 7.90
CA GLN A 107 -11.78 -9.09 9.12
C GLN A 107 -11.07 -9.63 10.37
N HIS A 108 -10.37 -10.76 10.25
CA HIS A 108 -9.64 -11.39 11.35
C HIS A 108 -8.47 -10.56 11.89
N PHE A 109 -8.06 -9.52 11.14
CA PHE A 109 -6.92 -8.69 11.48
C PHE A 109 -7.31 -7.27 11.92
N GLY A 110 -8.58 -7.04 12.24
CA GLY A 110 -9.11 -5.74 12.65
C GLY A 110 -9.97 -5.05 11.59
N GLY A 111 -10.25 -5.71 10.48
CA GLY A 111 -11.20 -5.24 9.47
C GLY A 111 -10.85 -3.88 8.86
N PRO A 112 -11.86 -3.11 8.39
CA PRO A 112 -11.65 -1.82 7.74
C PRO A 112 -10.89 -0.80 8.60
N MET A 113 -11.05 -0.86 9.93
CA MET A 113 -10.35 0.03 10.86
C MET A 113 -8.83 -0.08 10.76
N SER A 114 -8.29 -1.23 10.36
CA SER A 114 -6.84 -1.39 10.17
C SER A 114 -6.28 -0.61 8.99
N PHE A 115 -7.15 -0.17 8.08
CA PHE A 115 -6.84 0.61 6.90
C PHE A 115 -7.39 2.05 6.99
N PHE A 116 -7.87 2.44 8.17
CA PHE A 116 -8.43 3.78 8.40
C PHE A 116 -7.37 4.86 8.15
N ASN A 117 -7.68 5.78 7.23
CA ASN A 117 -6.80 6.87 6.85
C ASN A 117 -7.22 8.17 7.55
N ILE A 118 -6.26 8.86 8.16
CA ILE A 118 -6.46 10.18 8.75
C ILE A 118 -6.24 11.28 7.69
N ASN A 119 -7.33 11.74 7.07
CA ASN A 119 -7.29 12.85 6.10
C ASN A 119 -7.73 14.18 6.72
N THR A 120 -8.60 14.14 7.73
CA THR A 120 -9.27 15.31 8.33
C THR A 120 -9.07 15.36 9.84
N GLN A 121 -9.40 16.51 10.44
CA GLN A 121 -9.40 16.66 11.91
C GLN A 121 -10.43 15.75 12.59
N ASP A 122 -11.56 15.48 11.92
CA ASP A 122 -12.56 14.55 12.44
C ASP A 122 -12.03 13.12 12.44
N ASP A 123 -11.30 12.72 11.40
CA ASP A 123 -10.64 11.40 11.35
C ASP A 123 -9.62 11.26 12.48
N LEU A 124 -8.85 12.32 12.75
CA LEU A 124 -7.90 12.33 13.86
C LEU A 124 -8.61 12.18 15.21
N ARG A 125 -9.75 12.85 15.41
CA ARG A 125 -10.54 12.71 16.64
C ARG A 125 -11.04 11.27 16.82
N ILE A 126 -11.60 10.68 15.76
CA ILE A 126 -12.04 9.27 15.76
C ILE A 126 -10.87 8.35 16.11
N ALA A 127 -9.70 8.57 15.50
CA ALA A 127 -8.52 7.77 15.76
C ALA A 127 -8.03 7.89 17.22
N LEU A 128 -8.05 9.10 17.79
CA LEU A 128 -7.67 9.33 19.19
C LEU A 128 -8.67 8.70 20.18
N GLU A 129 -9.95 8.64 19.85
CA GLU A 129 -10.96 7.93 20.65
C GLU A 129 -10.68 6.43 20.64
N GLN A 130 -10.45 5.85 19.45
CA GLN A 130 -10.09 4.44 19.29
C GLN A 130 -8.81 4.04 20.06
N LEU A 131 -7.81 4.91 20.13
CA LEU A 131 -6.59 4.65 20.91
C LEU A 131 -6.81 4.62 22.42
N LYS A 132 -7.88 5.25 22.93
CA LYS A 132 -8.22 5.23 24.37
C LYS A 132 -8.96 3.96 24.79
N GLU A 133 -9.58 3.27 23.83
CA GLU A 133 -10.35 2.04 24.06
C GLU A 133 -9.49 0.77 24.02
N LYS A 134 -8.22 0.89 23.62
CA LYS A 134 -7.20 -0.19 23.64
C LYS A 134 -6.37 -0.16 24.92
#